data_AF-A0A366DUN2-F1
#
_entry.id   AF-A0A366DUN2-F1
#
_cell.length_a   1.000
_cell.length_b   1.000
_cell.length_c   1.000
_cell.angle_alpha   90.00
_cell.angle_beta   90.00
_cell.angle_gamma   90.00
#
_symmetry.space_group_name_H-M   'P 1'
#
loop_
_entity.id
_entity.type
_entity.pdbx_description
1 polymer ?
#
loop_
_entity_poly.entity_id
_entity_poly.type
_entity_poly.pdbx_seq_one_letter_code
_entity_poly.pdbx_strand_id
1 'polypeptide(L)'
;MKALVYAGPGQIEFAECTALPGPDGAIVRVTAAGVCGSDLPLAQVNELEFHIGLCSIQCELPALLRLTAANRLRPEAVVSHTLPLSDRARSYRMFADRADNVCKTVLDASR
;
A
#
# COMPACT_ATOMS: atom_id res chain seq x y z
N MET A 1 -6.47 9.02 -15.14
CA MET A 1 -5.69 7.96 -14.44
C MET A 1 -6.41 7.69 -13.13
N LYS A 2 -6.68 6.43 -12.76
CA LYS A 2 -7.23 6.13 -11.44
C LYS A 2 -6.17 6.33 -10.37
N ALA A 3 -6.46 7.19 -9.39
CA ALA A 3 -5.59 7.49 -8.26
C ALA A 3 -6.38 7.30 -6.96
N LEU A 4 -5.66 6.97 -5.88
CA LEU A 4 -6.19 7.05 -4.53
C LEU A 4 -6.24 8.54 -4.16
N VAL A 5 -7.44 9.07 -3.93
CA VAL A 5 -7.68 10.46 -3.55
C VAL A 5 -8.01 10.51 -2.07
N TYR A 6 -7.25 11.31 -1.33
CA TYR A 6 -7.53 11.66 0.06
C TYR A 6 -8.19 13.04 0.09
N ALA A 7 -9.48 13.08 0.40
CA ALA A 7 -10.27 14.32 0.46
C ALA A 7 -10.42 14.87 1.90
N GLY A 8 -10.00 14.09 2.90
CA GLY A 8 -10.06 14.45 4.32
C GLY A 8 -10.09 13.22 5.24
N PRO A 9 -10.14 13.41 6.56
CA PRO A 9 -10.18 12.32 7.53
C PRO A 9 -11.33 11.34 7.25
N GLY A 10 -10.98 10.07 7.00
CA GLY A 10 -11.95 9.01 6.68
C GLY A 10 -12.52 9.04 5.26
N GLN A 11 -12.07 9.97 4.41
CA GLN A 11 -12.52 10.12 3.03
C GLN A 11 -11.39 9.77 2.08
N ILE A 12 -11.26 8.47 1.82
CA ILE A 12 -10.29 7.89 0.89
C ILE A 12 -11.08 7.12 -0.17
N GLU A 13 -10.90 7.48 -1.43
CA GLU A 13 -11.55 6.80 -2.55
C GLU A 13 -10.62 6.65 -3.75
N PHE A 14 -10.95 5.73 -4.66
CA PHE A 14 -10.30 5.66 -5.96
C PHE A 14 -11.10 6.49 -6.96
N ALA A 15 -10.54 7.61 -7.41
CA ALA A 15 -11.16 8.50 -8.38
C ALA A 15 -10.28 8.69 -9.62
N GLU A 16 -10.91 9.10 -10.71
CA GLU A 16 -10.20 9.59 -11.89
C GLU A 16 -9.57 10.94 -11.56
N CYS A 17 -8.24 10.97 -11.58
CA CYS A 17 -7.47 12.19 -11.40
C CYS A 17 -6.67 12.45 -12.70
N THR A 18 -6.97 13.56 -13.35
CA THR A 18 -6.35 13.99 -14.62
C THR A 18 -5.80 15.42 -14.55
N ALA A 19 -6.07 16.16 -13.45
CA ALA A 19 -5.70 17.56 -13.28
C ALA A 19 -5.24 17.84 -11.84
N LEU A 20 -4.38 18.86 -11.68
CA LEU A 20 -3.90 19.29 -10.36
C LEU A 20 -5.07 19.87 -9.54
N PRO A 21 -5.16 19.57 -8.24
CA PRO A 21 -6.29 20.00 -7.40
C PRO A 21 -6.32 21.51 -7.08
N GLY A 22 -5.37 22.31 -7.59
CA GLY A 22 -5.28 23.74 -7.36
C GLY A 22 -3.90 24.30 -7.76
N PRO A 23 -3.67 25.62 -7.59
CA PRO A 23 -2.38 26.26 -7.89
C PRO A 23 -1.21 25.66 -7.09
N ASP A 24 -1.49 25.14 -5.89
CA ASP A 24 -0.50 24.49 -5.01
C ASP A 24 -0.59 22.96 -5.03
N GLY A 25 -1.37 22.39 -5.96
CA GLY A 25 -1.58 20.95 -6.06
C GLY A 25 -0.44 20.23 -6.78
N ALA A 26 -0.14 18.99 -6.39
CA ALA A 26 0.82 18.12 -7.09
C ALA A 26 0.17 16.75 -7.43
N ILE A 27 0.44 16.22 -8.63
CA ILE A 27 0.14 14.82 -8.97
C ILE A 27 1.44 14.03 -8.88
N VAL A 28 1.58 13.21 -7.84
CA VAL A 28 2.74 12.35 -7.65
C VAL A 28 2.43 10.96 -8.21
N ARG A 29 3.04 10.62 -9.34
CA ARG A 29 2.98 9.25 -9.87
C ARG A 29 4.05 8.39 -9.20
N VAL A 30 3.62 7.53 -8.29
CA VAL A 30 4.51 6.54 -7.67
C VAL A 30 4.69 5.36 -8.65
N THR A 31 5.84 5.28 -9.31
CA THR A 31 6.18 4.18 -10.25
C THR A 31 6.81 2.98 -9.53
N ALA A 32 7.52 3.24 -8.43
CA ALA A 32 8.07 2.25 -7.51
C ALA A 32 8.01 2.81 -6.09
N ALA A 33 7.77 1.95 -5.12
CA ALA A 33 7.88 2.28 -3.70
C ALA A 33 8.90 1.31 -3.08
N GLY A 34 10.01 1.87 -2.62
CA GLY A 34 11.05 1.19 -1.86
C GLY A 34 11.37 2.02 -0.62
N VAL A 35 11.86 1.38 0.43
CA VAL A 35 12.14 2.00 1.75
C VAL A 35 13.03 3.25 1.67
N CYS A 36 13.88 3.39 0.64
CA CYS A 36 15.01 4.31 0.64
C CYS A 36 15.24 5.09 -0.68
N GLY A 37 14.22 5.21 -1.54
CA GLY A 37 14.36 5.79 -2.89
C GLY A 37 13.80 7.21 -3.10
N SER A 38 13.70 8.05 -2.08
CA SER A 38 13.13 9.40 -2.22
C SER A 38 14.12 10.38 -2.87
N ASP A 39 13.64 11.22 -3.81
CA ASP A 39 14.41 12.33 -4.43
C ASP A 39 14.61 13.49 -3.44
N LEU A 40 15.35 13.23 -2.37
CA LEU A 40 15.65 14.17 -1.28
C LEU A 40 16.19 15.54 -1.77
N PRO A 41 16.97 15.65 -2.86
CA PRO A 41 17.38 16.96 -3.38
C PRO A 41 16.19 17.82 -3.84
N LEU A 42 15.19 17.22 -4.50
CA LEU A 42 14.01 17.94 -4.97
C LEU A 42 13.11 18.34 -3.80
N ALA A 43 13.02 17.48 -2.80
CA ALA A 43 12.32 17.77 -1.56
C ALA A 43 12.93 18.95 -0.79
N GLN A 44 14.25 19.05 -0.78
CA GLN A 44 14.98 20.11 -0.09
C GLN A 44 14.80 21.48 -0.76
N VAL A 45 14.84 21.56 -2.10
CA VAL A 45 14.64 22.85 -2.80
C VAL A 45 13.20 23.39 -2.70
N ASN A 46 12.24 22.52 -2.36
CA ASN A 46 10.84 22.89 -2.16
C ASN A 46 10.48 23.01 -0.66
N GLU A 47 11.47 22.97 0.24
CA GLU A 47 11.30 23.17 1.68
C GLU A 47 10.21 22.27 2.32
N LEU A 48 10.12 21.01 1.87
CA LEU A 48 9.10 20.08 2.36
C LEU A 48 9.44 19.50 3.74
N GLU A 49 8.43 19.37 4.60
CA GLU A 49 8.52 18.67 5.89
C GLU A 49 8.31 17.16 5.72
N PHE A 50 9.17 16.34 6.35
CA PHE A 50 9.12 14.88 6.28
C PHE A 50 8.73 14.25 7.62
N HIS A 51 7.58 13.57 7.64
CA HIS A 51 7.24 12.65 8.72
C HIS A 51 7.66 11.23 8.31
N ILE A 52 8.74 10.75 8.92
CA ILE A 52 9.25 9.40 8.66
C ILE A 52 8.84 8.50 9.81
N GLY A 53 8.01 7.50 9.50
CA GLY A 53 7.62 6.45 10.43
C GLY A 53 8.00 5.09 9.88
N LEU A 54 8.47 4.20 10.75
CA LEU A 54 8.48 2.78 10.43
C LEU A 54 7.08 2.20 10.65
N CYS A 55 6.82 1.03 10.06
CA CYS A 55 5.68 0.24 10.47
C CYS A 55 5.94 -0.23 11.92
N SER A 56 5.38 0.48 12.90
CA SER A 56 5.51 0.20 14.34
C SER A 56 4.68 -1.02 14.75
N ILE A 57 4.99 -2.18 14.16
CA ILE A 57 4.21 -3.41 14.29
C ILE A 57 3.93 -3.73 15.76
N GLN A 58 4.92 -3.62 16.64
CA GLN A 58 4.73 -3.96 18.06
C GLN A 58 3.74 -3.03 18.78
N CYS A 59 3.70 -1.75 18.41
CA CYS A 59 2.78 -0.78 19.00
C CYS A 59 1.35 -0.98 18.47
N GLU A 60 1.22 -1.26 17.17
CA GLU A 60 -0.08 -1.32 16.49
C GLU A 60 -0.77 -2.69 16.59
N LEU A 61 0.02 -3.77 16.67
CA LEU A 61 -0.49 -5.14 16.62
C LEU A 61 -1.56 -5.44 17.69
N PRO A 62 -1.44 -5.01 18.97
CA PRO A 62 -2.50 -5.24 19.96
C PRO A 62 -3.85 -4.62 19.58
N ALA A 63 -3.83 -3.41 19.00
CA ALA A 63 -5.05 -2.74 18.55
C ALA A 63 -5.65 -3.44 17.33
N LEU A 64 -4.80 -3.79 16.35
CA LEU A 64 -5.22 -4.49 15.14
C LEU A 64 -5.84 -5.85 15.46
N LEU A 65 -5.25 -6.64 16.37
CA LEU A 65 -5.79 -7.93 16.81
C LEU A 65 -7.18 -7.77 17.45
N ARG A 66 -7.37 -6.75 18.30
CA ARG A 66 -8.69 -6.47 18.91
C ARG A 66 -9.73 -6.10 17.87
N LEU A 67 -9.37 -5.29 16.88
CA LEU A 67 -10.28 -4.90 15.79
C LEU A 67 -10.66 -6.10 14.92
N THR A 68 -9.69 -6.96 14.59
CA THR A 68 -9.94 -8.20 13.84
C THR A 68 -10.81 -9.17 14.62
N ALA A 69 -10.51 -9.40 15.91
CA ALA A 69 -11.32 -10.27 16.77
C ALA A 69 -12.77 -9.76 16.94
N ALA A 70 -12.95 -8.44 16.98
CA ALA A 70 -14.28 -7.81 17.01
C ALA A 70 -14.94 -7.73 15.62
N ASN A 71 -14.34 -8.31 14.57
CA ASN A 71 -14.80 -8.27 13.19
C ASN A 71 -15.01 -6.84 12.63
N ARG A 72 -14.29 -5.87 13.19
CA ARG A 72 -14.27 -4.46 12.75
C ARG A 72 -13.19 -4.21 11.72
N LEU A 73 -12.25 -5.13 11.57
CA LEU A 73 -11.21 -5.15 10.54
C LEU A 73 -11.15 -6.54 9.93
N ARG A 74 -11.14 -6.63 8.60
CA ARG A 74 -11.03 -7.90 7.85
C ARG A 74 -9.74 -7.91 7.03
N PRO A 75 -8.62 -8.41 7.60
CA PRO A 75 -7.32 -8.38 6.92
C PRO A 75 -7.30 -9.24 5.65
N GLU A 76 -8.23 -10.19 5.49
CA GLU A 76 -8.35 -11.01 4.30
C GLU A 76 -8.70 -10.21 3.04
N ALA A 77 -9.25 -8.99 3.19
CA ALA A 77 -9.62 -8.14 2.08
C ALA A 77 -8.43 -7.75 1.17
N VAL A 78 -7.20 -7.79 1.68
CA VAL A 78 -6.00 -7.54 0.86
C VAL A 78 -5.47 -8.81 0.20
N VAL A 79 -5.91 -10.00 0.62
CA VAL A 79 -5.46 -11.30 0.10
C VAL A 79 -6.13 -11.58 -1.23
N SER A 80 -5.37 -11.40 -2.31
CA SER A 80 -5.82 -11.69 -3.68
C SER A 80 -5.74 -13.17 -4.05
N HIS A 81 -4.75 -13.89 -3.51
CA HIS A 81 -4.46 -15.26 -3.90
C HIS A 81 -4.04 -16.10 -2.68
N THR A 82 -4.51 -17.34 -2.64
CA THR A 82 -4.03 -18.35 -1.70
C THR A 82 -3.53 -19.55 -2.49
N LEU A 83 -2.26 -19.90 -2.33
CA LEU A 83 -1.57 -20.94 -3.09
C LEU A 83 -0.91 -21.94 -2.13
N PRO A 84 -0.69 -23.21 -2.53
CA PRO A 84 0.10 -24.13 -1.72
C PRO A 84 1.55 -23.66 -1.61
N LEU A 85 2.25 -24.02 -0.53
CA LEU A 85 3.64 -23.63 -0.30
C LEU A 85 4.60 -24.15 -1.40
N SER A 86 4.23 -25.26 -2.06
CA SER A 86 4.93 -25.79 -3.23
C SER A 86 4.99 -24.80 -4.40
N ASP A 87 4.00 -23.91 -4.53
CA ASP A 87 3.88 -22.91 -5.60
C ASP A 87 4.62 -21.60 -5.31
N ARG A 88 5.45 -21.53 -4.25
CA ARG A 88 6.15 -20.29 -3.85
C ARG A 88 6.88 -19.58 -5.00
N ALA A 89 7.60 -20.33 -5.85
CA ALA A 89 8.36 -19.74 -6.95
C ALA A 89 7.45 -19.12 -8.04
N ARG A 90 6.27 -19.70 -8.26
CA ARG A 90 5.24 -19.12 -9.12
C ARG A 90 4.65 -17.87 -8.49
N SER A 91 4.34 -17.90 -7.20
CA SER A 91 3.83 -16.73 -6.45
C SER A 91 4.77 -15.53 -6.54
N TYR A 92 6.07 -15.73 -6.31
CA TYR A 92 7.06 -14.65 -6.43
C TYR A 92 7.15 -14.07 -7.84
N ARG A 93 7.12 -14.93 -8.88
CA ARG A 93 7.12 -14.46 -10.28
C ARG A 93 5.86 -13.67 -10.62
N MET A 94 4.68 -14.18 -10.25
CA MET A 94 3.41 -13.48 -10.44
C MET A 94 3.44 -12.08 -9.82
N PHE A 95 4.01 -11.94 -8.61
CA PHE A 95 4.18 -10.65 -7.94
C PHE A 95 5.17 -9.72 -8.65
N ALA A 96 6.31 -10.26 -9.08
CA ALA A 96 7.33 -9.49 -9.81
C ALA A 96 6.80 -8.96 -11.15
N ASP A 97 6.06 -9.79 -11.88
CA ASP A 97 5.48 -9.47 -13.18
C ASP A 97 4.18 -8.66 -13.07
N ARG A 98 3.66 -8.46 -11.85
CA ARG A 98 2.34 -7.85 -11.57
C ARG A 98 1.20 -8.50 -12.36
N ALA A 99 1.31 -9.81 -12.60
CA ALA A 99 0.33 -10.58 -13.33
C ALA A 99 -0.92 -10.84 -12.48
N ASP A 100 -2.01 -11.22 -13.13
CA ASP A 100 -3.26 -11.70 -12.50
C ASP A 100 -3.85 -10.76 -11.43
N ASN A 101 -3.61 -9.44 -11.55
CA ASN A 101 -4.04 -8.44 -10.57
C ASN A 101 -3.61 -8.76 -9.13
N VAL A 102 -2.42 -9.38 -8.97
CA VAL A 102 -1.91 -9.78 -7.66
C VAL A 102 -1.73 -8.58 -6.73
N CYS A 103 -2.26 -8.70 -5.50
CA CYS A 103 -2.13 -7.71 -4.43
C CYS A 103 -1.37 -8.27 -3.22
N LYS A 104 -1.83 -9.41 -2.69
CA LYS A 104 -1.17 -10.17 -1.63
C LYS A 104 -1.42 -11.64 -1.86
N THR A 105 -0.36 -12.44 -1.71
CA THR A 105 -0.45 -13.90 -1.77
C THR A 105 -0.22 -14.49 -0.39
N VAL A 106 -1.08 -15.43 0.01
CA VAL A 106 -0.87 -16.29 1.18
C VAL A 106 -0.42 -17.66 0.69
N LEU A 107 0.68 -18.15 1.26
CA LEU A 107 1.18 -19.49 0.99
C LEU A 107 0.74 -20.40 2.13
N ASP A 108 -0.14 -21.34 1.81
CA ASP A 108 -0.67 -22.31 2.77
C ASP A 108 0.24 -23.53 2.82
N ALA A 109 0.82 -23.79 4.00
CA ALA A 109 1.71 -24.93 4.23
C ALA A 109 0.95 -26.23 4.53
N SER A 110 -0.37 -26.16 4.75
CA SER A 110 -1.22 -27.33 5.02
C SER A 110 -1.74 -28.00 3.74
N ARG A 111 -1.54 -27.35 2.58
CA ARG A 111 -1.97 -27.82 1.26
C ARG A 111 -0.79 -28.22 0.39
#